data_AF-B3RWF6-F1
#
_entry.id   AF-B3RWF6-F1
#
_cell.length_a   1.000
_cell.length_b   1.000
_cell.length_c   1.000
_cell.angle_alpha   90.00
_cell.angle_beta   90.00
_cell.angle_gamma   90.00
#
_symmetry.space_group_name_H-M   'P 1'
#
loop_
_entity.id
_entity.type
_entity.pdbx_description
1 polymer ?
#
loop_
_entity_poly.entity_id
_entity_poly.type
_entity_poly.pdbx_seq_one_letter_code
_entity_poly.pdbx_strand_id
1 'polypeptide(L)'
;KDIFEINRNDLQIGKQLGRGQFGVVYFGTYRNSIEVAVKMLKSDSMSEEDFLREAKVMHKLKHENLVQLYGICSIGKPLFIISEFMSRGCLLDYLREHFSSTTALSSQQTVEVLLNMALQICSAMLYLEENNFIHRDLAARNCLIGGTNIQIIKVADFGLAKCVIDSQYYLASEEAVFAVRWAAPEVLGYRKFSNKSDVWSFGVLLWELFTGGLRPYTELRNSEVARKVLKGHYLEKPEFCPMNIYNILRDCNSQVNKH
;
A
#
# COMPACT_ATOMS: atom_id res chain seq x y z
N LYS A 1 5.67 -22.86 -10.21
CA LYS A 1 7.07 -22.47 -10.44
C LYS A 1 7.58 -21.93 -9.13
N ASP A 2 8.78 -22.34 -8.72
CA ASP A 2 9.36 -21.91 -7.46
C ASP A 2 9.82 -20.45 -7.54
N ILE A 3 9.89 -19.79 -6.38
CA ILE A 3 10.44 -18.44 -6.28
C ILE A 3 11.92 -18.50 -6.70
N PHE A 4 12.35 -17.53 -7.47
CA PHE A 4 13.73 -17.45 -7.92
C PHE A 4 14.66 -17.05 -6.77
N GLU A 5 15.59 -17.93 -6.42
CA GLU A 5 16.68 -17.65 -5.47
C GLU A 5 17.81 -16.91 -6.19
N ILE A 6 18.11 -15.70 -5.73
CA ILE A 6 19.17 -14.84 -6.25
C ILE A 6 20.45 -15.10 -5.46
N ASN A 7 21.57 -15.30 -6.15
CA ASN A 7 22.86 -15.35 -5.50
C ASN A 7 23.21 -13.97 -4.94
N ARG A 8 23.50 -13.89 -3.64
CA ARG A 8 23.85 -12.63 -2.95
C ARG A 8 25.03 -11.91 -3.62
N ASN A 9 25.97 -12.63 -4.21
CA ASN A 9 27.12 -12.05 -4.89
C ASN A 9 26.76 -11.36 -6.22
N ASP A 10 25.59 -11.65 -6.79
CA ASP A 10 25.07 -10.98 -7.98
C ASP A 10 24.37 -9.65 -7.65
N LEU A 11 24.23 -9.31 -6.35
CA LEU A 11 23.61 -8.08 -5.86
C LEU A 11 24.66 -7.08 -5.39
N GLN A 12 24.56 -5.85 -5.87
CA GLN A 12 25.26 -4.70 -5.29
C GLN A 12 24.25 -3.84 -4.55
N ILE A 13 24.38 -3.75 -3.23
CA ILE A 13 23.52 -2.95 -2.38
C ILE A 13 24.08 -1.52 -2.32
N GLY A 14 23.24 -0.55 -2.67
CA GLY A 14 23.56 0.87 -2.67
C GLY A 14 22.92 1.63 -1.52
N LYS A 15 22.41 2.83 -1.82
CA LYS A 15 21.84 3.74 -0.82
C LYS A 15 20.57 3.18 -0.16
N GLN A 16 20.36 3.52 1.09
CA GLN A 16 19.08 3.26 1.77
C GLN A 16 17.98 4.12 1.14
N LEU A 17 16.84 3.50 0.83
CA LEU A 17 15.64 4.15 0.30
C LEU A 17 14.63 4.46 1.40
N GLY A 18 14.50 3.56 2.39
CA GLY A 18 13.53 3.72 3.46
C GLY A 18 13.68 2.69 4.57
N ARG A 19 12.96 2.90 5.67
CA ARG A 19 12.89 1.96 6.79
C ARG A 19 11.43 1.74 7.16
N GLY A 20 11.00 0.49 7.13
CA GLY A 20 9.65 0.07 7.49
C GLY A 20 9.63 -0.77 8.76
N GLN A 21 8.43 -1.26 9.11
CA GLN A 21 8.23 -2.14 10.25
C GLN A 21 9.03 -3.45 10.13
N PHE A 22 9.10 -4.01 8.91
CA PHE A 22 9.67 -5.33 8.66
C PHE A 22 11.16 -5.31 8.28
N GLY A 23 11.75 -4.14 8.10
CA GLY A 23 13.11 -4.07 7.59
C GLY A 23 13.54 -2.71 7.06
N VAL A 24 14.68 -2.73 6.38
CA VAL A 24 15.24 -1.56 5.69
C VAL A 24 15.25 -1.85 4.19
N VAL A 25 14.82 -0.90 3.38
CA VAL A 25 14.82 -1.02 1.93
C VAL A 25 16.00 -0.24 1.37
N TYR A 26 16.77 -0.88 0.51
CA TYR A 26 17.91 -0.31 -0.19
C TYR A 26 17.67 -0.30 -1.68
N PHE A 27 18.28 0.66 -2.37
CA PHE A 27 18.50 0.56 -3.81
C PHE A 27 19.61 -0.46 -4.03
N GLY A 28 19.55 -1.20 -5.13
CA GLY A 28 20.66 -2.04 -5.57
C GLY A 28 20.65 -2.28 -7.07
N THR A 29 21.68 -2.98 -7.54
CA THR A 29 21.74 -3.51 -8.90
C THR A 29 21.90 -5.02 -8.85
N TYR A 30 21.13 -5.71 -9.70
CA TYR A 30 21.26 -7.15 -9.94
C TYR A 30 22.02 -7.35 -11.26
N ARG A 31 23.10 -8.15 -11.22
CA ARG A 31 24.02 -8.41 -12.35
C ARG A 31 24.48 -7.12 -13.05
N ASN A 32 24.79 -6.10 -12.25
CA ASN A 32 25.34 -4.80 -12.68
C ASN A 32 24.48 -4.00 -13.68
N SER A 33 23.23 -4.40 -13.94
CA SER A 33 22.44 -3.84 -15.04
C SER A 33 20.98 -3.59 -14.67
N ILE A 34 20.40 -4.41 -13.78
CA ILE A 34 19.00 -4.31 -13.42
C ILE A 34 18.89 -3.57 -12.09
N GLU A 35 18.28 -2.39 -12.09
CA GLU A 35 17.96 -1.67 -10.86
C GLU A 35 16.89 -2.41 -10.06
N VAL A 36 17.11 -2.56 -8.75
CA VAL A 36 16.23 -3.30 -7.85
C VAL A 36 16.04 -2.59 -6.52
N ALA A 37 14.90 -2.84 -5.88
CA ALA A 37 14.70 -2.56 -4.47
C ALA A 37 15.03 -3.84 -3.67
N VAL A 38 15.91 -3.70 -2.68
CA VAL A 38 16.35 -4.79 -1.80
C VAL A 38 15.79 -4.54 -0.41
N LYS A 39 14.72 -5.25 -0.04
CA LYS A 39 14.14 -5.22 1.30
C LYS A 39 14.91 -6.21 2.18
N MET A 40 15.74 -5.66 3.05
CA MET A 40 16.51 -6.40 4.06
C MET A 40 15.69 -6.55 5.33
N LEU A 41 15.34 -7.80 5.65
CA LEU A 41 14.61 -8.12 6.87
C LEU A 41 15.54 -8.10 8.09
N LYS A 42 15.04 -7.60 9.23
CA LYS A 42 15.79 -7.70 10.50
C LYS A 42 15.72 -9.14 11.00
N SER A 43 16.83 -9.62 11.57
CA SER A 43 16.99 -11.01 12.04
C SER A 43 15.93 -11.46 13.05
N ASP A 44 15.31 -10.51 13.76
CA ASP A 44 14.41 -10.80 14.90
C ASP A 44 12.96 -10.33 14.64
N SER A 45 12.67 -9.72 13.47
CA SER A 45 11.36 -9.12 13.20
C SER A 45 10.38 -10.02 12.47
N MET A 46 10.83 -11.13 11.89
CA MET A 46 10.01 -12.02 11.05
C MET A 46 10.59 -13.43 11.04
N SER A 47 9.73 -14.45 11.12
CA SER A 47 10.15 -15.84 10.93
C SER A 47 10.52 -16.10 9.45
N GLU A 48 11.41 -17.06 9.19
CA GLU A 48 11.73 -17.49 7.81
C GLU A 48 10.47 -17.97 7.07
N GLU A 49 9.51 -18.55 7.79
CA GLU A 49 8.21 -18.96 7.25
C GLU A 49 7.36 -17.78 6.76
N ASP A 50 7.29 -16.70 7.55
CA ASP A 50 6.57 -15.49 7.17
C ASP A 50 7.22 -14.78 5.98
N PHE A 51 8.55 -14.78 5.93
CA PHE A 51 9.30 -14.27 4.78
C PHE A 51 8.97 -15.06 3.50
N LEU A 52 9.06 -16.40 3.55
CA LEU A 52 8.73 -17.23 2.41
C LEU A 52 7.27 -17.09 2.01
N ARG A 53 6.37 -16.87 2.97
CA ARG A 53 4.96 -16.61 2.72
C ARG A 53 4.76 -15.29 1.98
N GLU A 54 5.39 -14.19 2.42
CA GLU A 54 5.38 -12.89 1.75
C GLU A 54 5.89 -13.03 0.30
N ALA A 55 7.05 -13.67 0.12
CA ALA A 55 7.62 -13.88 -1.21
C ALA A 55 6.72 -14.75 -2.11
N LYS A 56 6.06 -15.79 -1.57
CA LYS A 56 5.14 -16.65 -2.35
C LYS A 56 3.92 -15.88 -2.84
N VAL A 57 3.37 -14.99 -2.01
CA VAL A 57 2.26 -14.12 -2.40
C VAL A 57 2.69 -13.18 -3.52
N MET A 58 3.81 -12.48 -3.36
CA MET A 58 4.34 -11.58 -4.38
C MET A 58 4.75 -12.28 -5.68
N HIS A 59 5.16 -13.55 -5.62
CA HIS A 59 5.47 -14.33 -6.80
C HIS A 59 4.21 -14.73 -7.61
N LYS A 60 3.11 -15.05 -6.89
CA LYS A 60 1.85 -15.49 -7.51
C LYS A 60 1.14 -14.34 -8.22
N LEU A 61 1.16 -13.15 -7.63
CA LEU A 61 0.45 -11.98 -8.12
C LEU A 61 1.25 -11.25 -9.19
N LYS A 62 0.63 -11.03 -10.36
CA LYS A 62 1.25 -10.39 -11.52
C LYS A 62 0.27 -9.41 -12.16
N HIS A 63 0.55 -8.13 -12.00
CA HIS A 63 -0.27 -7.05 -12.52
C HIS A 63 0.61 -5.82 -12.80
N GLU A 64 0.27 -5.03 -13.82
CA GLU A 64 1.09 -3.86 -14.21
C GLU A 64 1.17 -2.80 -13.09
N ASN A 65 0.12 -2.68 -12.27
CA ASN A 65 0.05 -1.79 -11.13
C ASN A 65 0.34 -2.48 -9.77
N LEU A 66 0.97 -3.65 -9.76
CA LEU A 66 1.52 -4.26 -8.54
C LEU A 66 3.03 -4.35 -8.62
N VAL A 67 3.71 -4.06 -7.51
CA VAL A 67 5.17 -4.17 -7.45
C VAL A 67 5.59 -5.64 -7.60
N GLN A 68 6.38 -5.90 -8.63
CA GLN A 68 6.78 -7.23 -9.04
C GLN A 68 7.99 -7.73 -8.24
N LEU A 69 7.87 -8.94 -7.69
CA LEU A 69 8.99 -9.70 -7.15
C LEU A 69 9.88 -10.21 -8.29
N TYR A 70 11.18 -9.97 -8.18
CA TYR A 70 12.20 -10.57 -9.04
C TYR A 70 12.79 -11.85 -8.44
N GLY A 71 12.98 -11.87 -7.12
CA GLY A 71 13.47 -13.05 -6.41
C GLY A 71 13.71 -12.78 -4.94
N ILE A 72 14.31 -13.76 -4.28
CA ILE A 72 14.71 -13.68 -2.87
C ILE A 72 16.17 -14.09 -2.69
N CYS A 73 16.78 -13.65 -1.59
CA CYS A 73 18.01 -14.28 -1.06
C CYS A 73 17.67 -14.89 0.29
N SER A 74 17.46 -16.20 0.30
CA SER A 74 17.18 -17.00 1.49
C SER A 74 18.42 -17.73 2.02
N ILE A 75 19.47 -17.90 1.22
CA ILE A 75 20.73 -18.50 1.65
C ILE A 75 21.55 -17.47 2.45
N GLY A 76 21.70 -17.75 3.75
CA GLY A 76 22.43 -16.92 4.71
C GLY A 76 21.62 -15.70 5.20
N LYS A 77 22.11 -15.05 6.27
CA LYS A 77 21.48 -13.86 6.86
C LYS A 77 22.26 -12.58 6.54
N PRO A 78 21.59 -11.40 6.50
CA PRO A 78 20.14 -11.20 6.57
C PRO A 78 19.41 -11.63 5.28
N LEU A 79 18.13 -11.98 5.38
CA LEU A 79 17.28 -12.38 4.24
C LEU A 79 16.87 -11.18 3.40
N PHE A 80 16.77 -11.36 2.08
CA PHE A 80 16.38 -10.30 1.13
C PHE A 80 15.15 -10.67 0.31
N ILE A 81 14.24 -9.71 0.13
CA ILE A 81 13.23 -9.68 -0.93
C ILE A 81 13.70 -8.69 -1.99
N ILE A 82 13.76 -9.12 -3.25
CA ILE A 82 14.24 -8.33 -4.38
C ILE A 82 13.05 -8.07 -5.30
N SER A 83 12.69 -6.79 -5.45
CA SER A 83 11.61 -6.35 -6.31
C SER A 83 12.06 -5.31 -7.32
N GLU A 84 11.18 -4.95 -8.26
CA GLU A 84 11.41 -3.82 -9.13
C GLU A 84 11.66 -2.53 -8.34
N PHE A 85 12.58 -1.70 -8.86
CA PHE A 85 12.87 -0.39 -8.30
C PHE A 85 11.91 0.67 -8.86
N MET A 86 11.31 1.45 -7.96
CA MET A 86 10.38 2.51 -8.29
C MET A 86 11.07 3.87 -8.11
N SER A 87 11.51 4.44 -9.23
CA SER A 87 12.49 5.53 -9.28
C SER A 87 12.07 6.85 -8.62
N ARG A 88 10.76 7.07 -8.46
CA ARG A 88 10.18 8.29 -7.88
C ARG A 88 9.68 8.10 -6.44
N GLY A 89 10.00 6.97 -5.82
CA GLY A 89 9.70 6.72 -4.41
C GLY A 89 8.22 6.50 -4.12
N CYS A 90 7.80 6.79 -2.89
CA CYS A 90 6.42 6.56 -2.45
C CYS A 90 5.50 7.73 -2.82
N LEU A 91 4.23 7.40 -3.08
CA LEU A 91 3.21 8.36 -3.50
C LEU A 91 2.92 9.40 -2.43
N LEU A 92 3.00 9.05 -1.14
CA LEU A 92 2.79 10.03 -0.06
C LEU A 92 3.81 11.17 -0.10
N ASP A 93 5.09 10.87 -0.28
CA ASP A 93 6.13 11.89 -0.34
C ASP A 93 5.99 12.73 -1.61
N TYR A 94 5.71 12.07 -2.74
CA TYR A 94 5.42 12.74 -4.01
C TYR A 94 4.24 13.73 -3.91
N LEU A 95 3.15 13.34 -3.23
CA LEU A 95 2.01 14.22 -3.01
C LEU A 95 2.38 15.46 -2.22
N ARG A 96 3.20 15.30 -1.18
CA ARG A 96 3.63 16.41 -0.33
C ARG A 96 4.60 17.34 -1.04
N GLU A 97 5.46 16.80 -1.90
CA GLU A 97 6.41 17.58 -2.68
C GLU A 97 5.70 18.42 -3.76
N HIS A 98 4.69 17.87 -4.43
CA HIS A 98 4.11 18.49 -5.62
C HIS A 98 2.71 19.09 -5.43
N PHE A 99 1.97 18.68 -4.39
CA PHE A 99 0.56 19.03 -4.21
C PHE A 99 0.22 19.56 -2.80
N SER A 100 1.22 19.93 -1.99
CA SER A 100 0.99 20.44 -0.63
C SER A 100 0.38 21.84 -0.58
N SER A 101 0.48 22.63 -1.65
CA SER A 101 -0.18 23.94 -1.76
C SER A 101 -1.64 23.81 -2.20
N THR A 102 -2.54 24.52 -1.54
CA THR A 102 -3.97 24.61 -1.89
C THR A 102 -4.21 25.05 -3.33
N THR A 103 -3.36 25.94 -3.87
CA THR A 103 -3.42 26.37 -5.28
C THR A 103 -2.98 25.29 -6.27
N ALA A 104 -2.15 24.33 -5.86
CA ALA A 104 -1.71 23.24 -6.73
C ALA A 104 -2.86 22.26 -7.03
N LEU A 105 -3.84 22.16 -6.13
CA LEU A 105 -4.97 21.23 -6.21
C LEU A 105 -6.19 21.79 -6.96
N SER A 106 -6.25 23.09 -7.23
CA SER A 106 -7.45 23.74 -7.77
C SER A 106 -7.59 23.63 -9.30
N SER A 107 -6.57 23.15 -10.01
CA SER A 107 -6.61 23.06 -11.47
C SER A 107 -7.27 21.77 -11.96
N GLN A 108 -8.02 21.86 -13.07
CA GLN A 108 -8.62 20.69 -13.72
C GLN A 108 -7.56 19.65 -14.14
N GLN A 109 -6.39 20.11 -14.59
CA GLN A 109 -5.27 19.24 -14.94
C GLN A 109 -4.76 18.45 -13.73
N THR A 110 -4.71 19.08 -12.55
CA THR A 110 -4.34 18.39 -11.30
C THR A 110 -5.35 17.30 -10.96
N VAL A 111 -6.65 17.59 -11.08
CA VAL A 111 -7.70 16.59 -10.84
C VAL A 111 -7.53 15.38 -11.76
N GLU A 112 -7.25 15.60 -13.05
CA GLU A 112 -7.01 14.52 -14.01
C GLU A 112 -5.78 13.69 -13.67
N VAL A 113 -4.68 14.32 -13.23
CA VAL A 113 -3.48 13.61 -12.79
C VAL A 113 -3.77 12.73 -11.57
N LEU A 114 -4.44 13.28 -10.54
CA LEU A 114 -4.77 12.53 -9.33
C LEU A 114 -5.76 11.39 -9.61
N LEU A 115 -6.70 11.58 -10.53
CA LEU A 115 -7.63 10.52 -10.95
C LEU A 115 -6.89 9.41 -11.71
N ASN A 116 -5.94 9.74 -12.58
CA ASN A 116 -5.12 8.73 -13.24
C ASN A 116 -4.30 7.91 -12.24
N MET A 117 -3.80 8.52 -11.16
CA MET A 117 -3.15 7.77 -10.08
C MET A 117 -4.14 6.84 -9.37
N ALA A 118 -5.32 7.35 -9.02
CA ALA A 118 -6.37 6.57 -8.36
C ALA A 118 -6.83 5.37 -9.20
N LEU A 119 -6.96 5.54 -10.53
CA LEU A 119 -7.36 4.49 -11.45
C LEU A 119 -6.34 3.35 -11.51
N GLN A 120 -5.04 3.67 -11.56
CA GLN A 120 -3.97 2.67 -11.53
C GLN A 120 -3.97 1.86 -10.22
N ILE A 121 -4.18 2.54 -9.09
CA ILE A 121 -4.29 1.88 -7.77
C ILE A 121 -5.55 1.01 -7.73
N CYS A 122 -6.69 1.52 -8.20
CA CYS A 122 -7.95 0.77 -8.26
C CYS A 122 -7.81 -0.49 -9.12
N SER A 123 -7.14 -0.40 -10.26
CA SER A 123 -6.84 -1.54 -11.15
C SER A 123 -6.07 -2.64 -10.41
N ALA A 124 -5.03 -2.26 -9.65
CA ALA A 124 -4.28 -3.20 -8.81
C ALA A 124 -5.17 -3.86 -7.74
N MET A 125 -6.02 -3.08 -7.07
CA MET A 125 -6.88 -3.58 -5.99
C MET A 125 -8.00 -4.48 -6.51
N LEU A 126 -8.55 -4.19 -7.69
CA LEU A 126 -9.50 -5.06 -8.38
C LEU A 126 -8.84 -6.41 -8.69
N TYR A 127 -7.62 -6.40 -9.23
CA TYR A 127 -6.87 -7.62 -9.48
C TYR A 127 -6.63 -8.44 -8.20
N LEU A 128 -6.32 -7.79 -7.08
CA LEU A 128 -6.18 -8.48 -5.79
C LEU A 128 -7.49 -9.14 -5.34
N GLU A 129 -8.62 -8.40 -5.44
CA GLU A 129 -9.95 -8.91 -5.13
C GLU A 129 -10.31 -10.14 -5.98
N GLU A 130 -10.12 -10.07 -7.29
CA GLU A 130 -10.37 -11.18 -8.23
C GLU A 130 -9.52 -12.42 -7.93
N ASN A 131 -8.35 -12.23 -7.32
CA ASN A 131 -7.44 -13.30 -6.91
C ASN A 131 -7.63 -13.72 -5.43
N ASN A 132 -8.67 -13.22 -4.77
CA ASN A 132 -9.01 -13.48 -3.37
C ASN A 132 -7.90 -13.08 -2.38
N PHE A 133 -7.28 -11.92 -2.60
CA PHE A 133 -6.29 -11.32 -1.71
C PHE A 133 -6.81 -10.03 -1.09
N ILE A 134 -6.67 -9.94 0.23
CA ILE A 134 -6.91 -8.71 0.97
C ILE A 134 -5.55 -8.06 1.24
N HIS A 135 -5.35 -6.80 0.83
CA HIS A 135 -4.12 -6.02 1.03
C HIS A 135 -3.86 -5.69 2.51
N ARG A 136 -4.90 -5.27 3.25
CA ARG A 136 -4.92 -4.97 4.71
C ARG A 136 -4.17 -3.72 5.16
N ASP A 137 -3.30 -3.16 4.34
CA ASP A 137 -2.61 -1.89 4.64
C ASP A 137 -2.57 -0.91 3.45
N LEU A 138 -3.66 -0.78 2.70
CA LEU A 138 -3.67 0.14 1.56
C LEU A 138 -3.62 1.60 2.04
N ALA A 139 -2.65 2.36 1.55
CA ALA A 139 -2.45 3.78 1.85
C ALA A 139 -1.47 4.39 0.84
N ALA A 140 -1.46 5.72 0.70
CA ALA A 140 -0.54 6.39 -0.24
C ALA A 140 0.95 6.08 0.04
N ARG A 141 1.34 5.83 1.31
CA ARG A 141 2.71 5.42 1.66
C ARG A 141 3.13 4.06 1.07
N ASN A 142 2.17 3.20 0.77
CA ASN A 142 2.38 1.86 0.21
C ASN A 142 2.10 1.82 -1.29
N CYS A 143 1.93 2.97 -1.94
CA CYS A 143 1.95 3.09 -3.39
C CYS A 143 3.27 3.70 -3.82
N LEU A 144 3.88 3.15 -4.87
CA LEU A 144 5.17 3.58 -5.39
C LEU A 144 5.03 4.10 -6.81
N ILE A 145 5.94 5.00 -7.18
CA ILE A 145 5.92 5.70 -8.46
C ILE A 145 7.18 5.34 -9.27
N GLY A 146 6.96 4.90 -10.49
CA GLY A 146 8.01 4.56 -11.45
C GLY A 146 7.76 5.22 -12.80
N GLY A 147 8.58 4.83 -13.78
CA GLY A 147 8.52 5.36 -15.13
C GLY A 147 9.29 6.68 -15.31
N THR A 148 9.95 6.80 -16.46
CA THR A 148 10.73 7.99 -16.84
C THR A 148 9.83 9.06 -17.45
N ASN A 149 9.10 8.70 -18.52
CA ASN A 149 8.28 9.62 -19.31
C ASN A 149 6.79 9.59 -18.93
N ILE A 150 6.27 8.41 -18.61
CA ILE A 150 4.88 8.19 -18.21
C ILE A 150 4.89 7.67 -16.77
N GLN A 151 4.09 8.30 -15.92
CA GLN A 151 4.03 7.95 -14.51
C GLN A 151 3.27 6.62 -14.32
N ILE A 152 3.95 5.64 -13.75
CA ILE A 152 3.37 4.34 -13.40
C ILE A 152 3.23 4.27 -11.89
N ILE A 153 2.01 4.04 -11.41
CA ILE A 153 1.71 3.82 -10.00
C ILE A 153 1.55 2.33 -9.76
N LYS A 154 2.26 1.81 -8.75
CA LYS A 154 2.13 0.43 -8.32
C LYS A 154 1.87 0.33 -6.84
N VAL A 155 0.96 -0.56 -6.45
CA VAL A 155 0.73 -0.89 -5.04
C VAL A 155 1.83 -1.86 -4.59
N ALA A 156 2.43 -1.56 -3.44
CA ALA A 156 3.53 -2.25 -2.81
C ALA A 156 3.13 -2.74 -1.40
N ASP A 157 4.05 -3.44 -0.71
CA ASP A 157 3.88 -3.86 0.68
C ASP A 157 2.59 -4.64 1.00
N PHE A 158 2.06 -5.35 0.00
CA PHE A 158 1.04 -6.38 0.18
C PHE A 158 1.62 -7.67 0.81
N GLY A 159 2.73 -7.57 1.54
CA GLY A 159 3.30 -8.66 2.35
C GLY A 159 2.49 -8.98 3.61
N LEU A 160 1.62 -8.04 4.03
CA LEU A 160 0.55 -8.33 4.98
C LEU A 160 -0.66 -8.99 4.33
N ALA A 161 -0.68 -9.11 3.00
CA ALA A 161 -1.85 -9.62 2.32
C ALA A 161 -2.13 -11.07 2.70
N LYS A 162 -3.42 -11.38 2.82
CA LYS A 162 -3.89 -12.71 3.16
C LYS A 162 -4.76 -13.21 2.03
N CYS A 163 -4.44 -14.42 1.56
CA CYS A 163 -5.32 -15.16 0.68
C CYS A 163 -6.48 -15.68 1.52
N VAL A 164 -7.70 -15.48 1.01
CA VAL A 164 -8.93 -15.81 1.71
C VAL A 164 -9.67 -16.84 0.87
N ILE A 165 -9.69 -18.09 1.34
CA ILE A 165 -10.13 -19.23 0.52
C ILE A 165 -11.58 -19.64 0.86
N ASP A 166 -11.98 -19.61 2.14
CA ASP A 166 -13.25 -20.21 2.58
C ASP A 166 -14.23 -19.26 3.30
N SER A 167 -13.74 -18.26 4.03
CA SER A 167 -14.57 -17.23 4.67
C SER A 167 -14.30 -15.92 3.97
N GLN A 168 -15.27 -15.20 3.40
CA GLN A 168 -15.06 -13.91 2.67
C GLN A 168 -14.32 -12.79 3.45
N TYR A 169 -13.83 -13.09 4.66
CA TYR A 169 -13.07 -12.25 5.56
C TYR A 169 -11.92 -13.04 6.24
N TYR A 170 -10.94 -12.30 6.75
CA TYR A 170 -9.86 -12.77 7.60
C TYR A 170 -9.98 -12.15 8.99
N LEU A 171 -9.94 -12.96 10.05
CA LEU A 171 -9.87 -12.49 11.43
C LEU A 171 -8.41 -12.42 11.88
N ALA A 172 -7.95 -11.22 12.26
CA ALA A 172 -6.61 -11.06 12.79
C ALA A 172 -6.55 -11.40 14.30
N SER A 173 -5.38 -11.83 14.77
CA SER A 173 -5.15 -12.10 16.20
C SER A 173 -5.21 -10.82 17.05
N GLU A 174 -5.25 -10.97 18.37
CA GLU A 174 -5.35 -9.81 19.26
C GLU A 174 -4.10 -8.92 19.24
N GLU A 175 -2.95 -9.51 18.96
CA GLU A 175 -1.66 -8.84 18.89
C GLU A 175 -1.44 -8.14 17.54
N ALA A 176 -2.33 -8.34 16.57
CA ALA A 176 -2.20 -7.76 15.24
C ALA A 176 -2.30 -6.22 15.29
N VAL A 177 -1.24 -5.56 14.83
CA VAL A 177 -1.19 -4.11 14.64
C VAL A 177 -1.66 -3.77 13.22
N PHE A 178 -2.46 -2.73 13.08
CA PHE A 178 -2.96 -2.24 11.78
C PHE A 178 -3.08 -0.71 11.77
N ALA A 179 -3.16 -0.13 10.56
CA ALA A 179 -3.19 1.31 10.37
C ALA A 179 -4.57 1.91 10.67
N VAL A 180 -4.80 2.25 11.95
CA VAL A 180 -6.09 2.73 12.50
C VAL A 180 -6.81 3.79 11.64
N ARG A 181 -6.08 4.70 10.99
CA ARG A 181 -6.68 5.80 10.20
C ARG A 181 -7.20 5.39 8.83
N TRP A 182 -6.75 4.23 8.33
CA TRP A 182 -7.20 3.60 7.09
C TRP A 182 -8.10 2.39 7.36
N ALA A 183 -8.31 2.03 8.63
CA ALA A 183 -9.06 0.85 9.01
C ALA A 183 -10.56 1.12 9.02
N ALA A 184 -11.31 0.19 8.43
CA ALA A 184 -12.76 0.19 8.41
C ALA A 184 -13.35 -0.08 9.82
N PRO A 185 -14.60 0.32 10.11
CA PRO A 185 -15.26 0.10 11.39
C PRO A 185 -15.22 -1.36 11.87
N GLU A 186 -15.39 -2.33 10.97
CA GLU A 186 -15.34 -3.76 11.27
C GLU A 186 -13.92 -4.26 11.59
N VAL A 187 -12.89 -3.62 11.04
CA VAL A 187 -11.48 -3.86 11.41
C VAL A 187 -11.21 -3.27 12.79
N LEU A 188 -11.69 -2.06 13.06
CA LEU A 188 -11.51 -1.36 14.33
C LEU A 188 -12.23 -2.07 15.49
N GLY A 189 -13.47 -2.54 15.25
CA GLY A 189 -14.31 -3.18 16.26
C GLY A 189 -14.04 -4.67 16.44
N TYR A 190 -13.81 -5.39 15.33
CA TYR A 190 -13.79 -6.85 15.33
C TYR A 190 -12.54 -7.47 14.69
N ARG A 191 -11.57 -6.64 14.25
CA ARG A 191 -10.37 -7.09 13.51
C ARG A 191 -10.71 -7.95 12.28
N LYS A 192 -11.88 -7.70 11.67
CA LYS A 192 -12.40 -8.43 10.51
C LYS A 192 -11.96 -7.75 9.22
N PHE A 193 -10.94 -8.28 8.56
CA PHE A 193 -10.47 -7.80 7.27
C PHE A 193 -11.24 -8.48 6.14
N SER A 194 -11.55 -7.75 5.07
CA SER A 194 -12.16 -8.23 3.84
C SER A 194 -11.77 -7.33 2.66
N ASN A 195 -12.12 -7.71 1.43
CA ASN A 195 -11.98 -6.80 0.28
C ASN A 195 -12.75 -5.49 0.52
N LYS A 196 -13.85 -5.51 1.28
CA LYS A 196 -14.60 -4.30 1.66
C LYS A 196 -13.85 -3.40 2.63
N SER A 197 -13.02 -3.98 3.51
CA SER A 197 -12.13 -3.18 4.34
C SER A 197 -11.01 -2.52 3.51
N ASP A 198 -10.57 -3.14 2.42
CA ASP A 198 -9.64 -2.50 1.48
C ASP A 198 -10.32 -1.40 0.65
N VAL A 199 -11.60 -1.58 0.28
CA VAL A 199 -12.41 -0.53 -0.36
C VAL A 199 -12.52 0.71 0.56
N TRP A 200 -12.69 0.51 1.86
CA TRP A 200 -12.62 1.61 2.84
C TRP A 200 -11.25 2.28 2.83
N SER A 201 -10.16 1.51 2.90
CA SER A 201 -8.80 2.05 2.85
C SER A 201 -8.54 2.82 1.55
N PHE A 202 -9.12 2.38 0.42
CA PHE A 202 -9.07 3.10 -0.85
C PHE A 202 -9.81 4.45 -0.77
N GLY A 203 -10.96 4.52 -0.09
CA GLY A 203 -11.65 5.79 0.18
C GLY A 203 -10.76 6.78 0.97
N VAL A 204 -10.04 6.29 1.99
CA VAL A 204 -9.06 7.11 2.71
C VAL A 204 -7.88 7.50 1.82
N LEU A 205 -7.43 6.63 0.93
CA LEU A 205 -6.37 6.95 -0.05
C LEU A 205 -6.81 8.04 -1.04
N LEU A 206 -8.05 8.01 -1.52
CA LEU A 206 -8.61 9.10 -2.33
C LEU A 206 -8.57 10.42 -1.56
N TRP A 207 -8.86 10.39 -0.26
CA TRP A 207 -8.72 11.57 0.59
C TRP A 207 -7.28 12.07 0.65
N GLU A 208 -6.29 11.18 0.78
CA GLU A 208 -4.86 11.54 0.75
C GLU A 208 -4.48 12.21 -0.58
N LEU A 209 -4.93 11.67 -1.72
CA LEU A 209 -4.69 12.26 -3.05
C LEU A 209 -5.21 13.70 -3.12
N PHE A 210 -6.47 13.93 -2.75
CA PHE A 210 -7.13 15.23 -2.88
C PHE A 210 -6.85 16.21 -1.75
N THR A 211 -5.97 15.84 -0.81
CA THR A 211 -5.42 16.74 0.21
C THR A 211 -3.93 17.00 0.02
N GLY A 212 -3.30 16.43 -1.01
CA GLY A 212 -1.85 16.55 -1.20
C GLY A 212 -1.05 15.81 -0.13
N GLY A 213 -1.57 14.68 0.37
CA GLY A 213 -0.86 13.83 1.32
C GLY A 213 -0.95 14.30 2.78
N LEU A 214 -2.02 15.01 3.15
CA LEU A 214 -2.32 15.27 4.56
C LEU A 214 -2.55 13.96 5.30
N ARG A 215 -2.27 13.98 6.60
CA ARG A 215 -2.55 12.83 7.45
C ARG A 215 -4.06 12.74 7.68
N PRO A 216 -4.74 11.61 7.40
CA PRO A 216 -6.17 11.49 7.69
C PRO A 216 -6.43 11.73 9.19
N TYR A 217 -7.40 12.59 9.51
CA TYR A 217 -7.72 12.99 10.89
C TYR A 217 -6.53 13.63 11.65
N THR A 218 -5.75 14.52 11.01
CA THR A 218 -4.49 15.12 11.52
C THR A 218 -4.49 15.42 13.02
N GLU A 219 -5.54 16.09 13.52
CA GLU A 219 -5.62 16.62 14.89
C GLU A 219 -5.95 15.58 15.98
N LEU A 220 -6.20 14.32 15.61
CA LEU A 220 -6.69 13.30 16.53
C LEU A 220 -5.64 12.25 16.81
N ARG A 221 -5.68 11.63 18.00
CA ARG A 221 -4.94 10.39 18.32
C ARG A 221 -5.65 9.19 17.70
N ASN A 222 -4.94 8.08 17.52
CA ASN A 222 -5.54 6.88 16.92
C ASN A 222 -6.77 6.36 17.69
N SER A 223 -6.78 6.43 19.03
CA SER A 223 -7.94 6.05 19.85
C SER A 223 -9.18 6.94 19.58
N GLU A 224 -8.96 8.23 19.34
CA GLU A 224 -10.04 9.18 19.03
C GLU A 224 -10.56 9.00 17.61
N VAL A 225 -9.68 8.68 16.66
CA VAL A 225 -10.05 8.31 15.29
C VAL A 225 -10.93 7.07 15.32
N ALA A 226 -10.50 6.00 16.00
CA ALA A 226 -11.27 4.78 16.14
C ALA A 226 -12.68 5.05 16.69
N ARG A 227 -12.78 5.84 17.76
CA ARG A 227 -14.07 6.24 18.35
C ARG A 227 -14.95 7.05 17.39
N LYS A 228 -14.38 7.95 16.58
CA LYS A 228 -15.15 8.74 15.61
C LYS A 228 -15.68 7.87 14.48
N VAL A 229 -14.82 7.03 13.90
CA VAL A 229 -15.17 6.12 12.81
C VAL A 229 -16.27 5.15 13.27
N LEU A 230 -16.14 4.54 14.45
CA LEU A 230 -17.17 3.66 15.01
C LEU A 230 -18.50 4.36 15.31
N LYS A 231 -18.52 5.69 15.44
CA LYS A 231 -19.73 6.51 15.60
C LYS A 231 -20.31 7.03 14.27
N GLY A 232 -19.74 6.63 13.13
CA GLY A 232 -20.19 7.09 11.82
C GLY A 232 -19.68 8.48 11.42
N HIS A 233 -18.65 9.01 12.10
CA HIS A 233 -18.02 10.28 11.73
C HIS A 233 -16.79 10.03 10.85
N TYR A 234 -16.94 10.33 9.56
CA TYR A 234 -15.93 10.06 8.54
C TYR A 234 -15.22 11.34 8.07
N LEU A 235 -14.22 11.19 7.19
CA LEU A 235 -13.46 12.31 6.63
C LEU A 235 -14.37 13.27 5.85
N GLU A 236 -14.17 14.56 6.08
CA GLU A 236 -14.86 15.64 5.37
C GLU A 236 -14.30 15.82 3.95
N LYS A 237 -15.09 16.47 3.09
CA LYS A 237 -14.69 16.77 1.72
C LYS A 237 -13.44 17.67 1.72
N PRO A 238 -12.33 17.27 1.07
CA PRO A 238 -11.22 18.19 0.85
C PRO A 238 -11.67 19.41 0.06
N GLU A 239 -11.08 20.58 0.35
CA GLU A 239 -11.47 21.88 -0.20
C GLU A 239 -11.63 21.84 -1.74
N PHE A 240 -10.60 21.37 -2.43
CA PHE A 240 -10.53 21.31 -3.90
C PHE A 240 -10.97 19.97 -4.50
N CYS A 241 -11.46 19.03 -3.68
CA CYS A 241 -11.99 17.77 -4.19
C CYS A 241 -13.33 18.02 -4.91
N PRO A 242 -13.47 17.62 -6.19
CA PRO A 242 -14.75 17.68 -6.89
C PRO A 242 -15.80 16.81 -6.20
N MET A 243 -17.06 17.26 -6.19
CA MET A 243 -18.13 16.61 -5.43
C MET A 243 -18.41 15.18 -5.89
N ASN A 244 -18.33 14.91 -7.20
CA ASN A 244 -18.46 13.57 -7.76
C ASN A 244 -17.38 12.61 -7.23
N ILE A 245 -16.15 13.07 -7.04
CA ILE A 245 -15.06 12.26 -6.49
C ILE A 245 -15.23 12.05 -4.99
N TYR A 246 -15.67 13.08 -4.27
CA TYR A 246 -16.02 12.94 -2.86
C TYR A 246 -17.17 11.96 -2.63
N ASN A 247 -18.15 11.90 -3.53
CA ASN A 247 -19.23 10.91 -3.46
C ASN A 247 -18.68 9.49 -3.59
N ILE A 248 -17.71 9.23 -4.47
CA ILE A 248 -17.03 7.93 -4.56
C ILE A 248 -16.32 7.57 -3.24
N LEU A 249 -15.58 8.51 -2.66
CA LEU A 249 -14.94 8.34 -1.35
C LEU A 249 -15.97 8.01 -0.26
N ARG A 250 -17.12 8.71 -0.25
CA ARG A 250 -18.20 8.44 0.69
C ARG A 250 -18.81 7.07 0.47
N ASP A 251 -18.98 6.65 -0.78
CA ASP A 251 -19.51 5.34 -1.12
C ASP A 251 -18.60 4.25 -0.58
N CYS A 252 -17.27 4.38 -0.76
CA CYS A 252 -16.27 3.50 -0.13
C CYS A 252 -16.44 3.40 1.38
N ASN A 253 -16.65 4.54 2.07
CA ASN A 253 -16.81 4.60 3.53
C ASN A 253 -18.23 4.24 4.02
N SER A 254 -19.16 3.89 3.12
CA SER A 254 -20.56 3.59 3.48
C SER A 254 -20.94 2.11 3.30
N GLN A 255 -20.12 1.31 2.61
CA GLN A 255 -20.45 -0.08 2.28
C GLN A 255 -20.52 -1.05 3.48
N VAL A 256 -20.26 -0.56 4.70
CA VAL A 256 -20.11 -1.38 5.91
C VAL A 256 -21.44 -1.65 6.63
N ASN A 257 -22.50 -0.85 6.38
CA ASN A 257 -23.79 -0.96 7.09
C ASN A 257 -24.84 -1.85 6.39
N LYS A 258 -24.44 -2.67 5.41
CA LYS A 258 -25.38 -3.48 4.62
C LYS A 258 -25.13 -4.99 4.74
N HIS A 259 -24.83 -5.54 5.92
CA HIS A 259 -24.96 -6.97 6.20
C HIS A 259 -25.32 -7.23 7.66
#